data_AF-A0A2E2TI24-F1
#
_entry.id   AF-A0A2E2TI24-F1
#
_cell.length_a   1.000
_cell.length_b   1.000
_cell.length_c   1.000
_cell.angle_alpha   90.00
_cell.angle_beta   90.00
_cell.angle_gamma   90.00
#
_symmetry.space_group_name_H-M   'P 1'
#
loop_
_entity.id
_entity.type
_entity.pdbx_description
1 polymer ?
#
loop_
_entity_poly.entity_id
_entity_poly.type
_entity_poly.pdbx_seq_one_letter_code
_entity_poly.pdbx_strand_id
1 'polypeptide(L)' 'MSKLINAICPRCEGNGFIRVTDLLGEDIDQADCPQCDSQGEVELPIELTFVNSDGGRESIIKQEEKNG' A
#
# COMPACT_ATOMS: atom_id res chain seq x y z
N MET A 1 7.07 19.97 11.86
CA MET A 1 6.68 18.55 11.81
C MET A 1 5.70 18.39 10.67
N SER A 2 5.92 17.45 9.78
CA SER A 2 4.99 17.13 8.69
C SER A 2 3.71 16.51 9.26
N LYS A 3 2.56 16.88 8.69
CA LYS A 3 1.26 16.31 9.08
C LYS A 3 1.19 14.86 8.57
N LEU A 4 0.94 13.90 9.46
CA LEU A 4 0.64 12.53 9.10
C LEU A 4 -0.85 12.38 8.76
N ILE A 5 -1.16 11.49 7.83
CA ILE A 5 -2.51 11.14 7.41
C ILE A 5 -2.56 9.65 7.11
N ASN A 6 -3.71 9.03 7.34
CA ASN A 6 -3.95 7.68 6.85
C ASN A 6 -3.95 7.68 5.32
N ALA A 7 -3.23 6.71 4.76
CA ALA A 7 -3.22 6.42 3.35
C ALA A 7 -3.30 4.90 3.16
N ILE A 8 -3.84 4.48 2.02
CA ILE A 8 -3.88 3.09 1.60
C ILE A 8 -2.44 2.56 1.58
N CYS A 9 -2.23 1.41 2.23
CA CYS A 9 -0.93 0.77 2.27
C CYS A 9 -0.47 0.45 0.84
N PRO A 10 0.68 1.00 0.39
CA PRO A 10 1.12 0.81 -0.99
C PRO A 10 1.54 -0.63 -1.29
N ARG A 11 1.87 -1.42 -0.26
CA ARG A 11 2.35 -2.81 -0.42
C ARG A 11 1.24 -3.85 -0.57
N CYS A 12 0.16 -3.72 0.21
CA CYS A 12 -0.99 -4.64 0.12
C CYS A 12 -2.19 -4.01 -0.59
N GLU A 13 -2.05 -2.78 -1.06
CA GLU A 13 -3.08 -2.04 -1.80
C GLU A 13 -4.44 -1.94 -1.05
N GLY A 14 -4.39 -1.93 0.28
CA GLY A 14 -5.57 -1.77 1.12
C GLY A 14 -6.19 -3.05 1.66
N ASN A 15 -5.74 -4.23 1.21
CA ASN A 15 -6.40 -5.48 1.60
C ASN A 15 -5.84 -6.12 2.90
N GLY A 16 -4.68 -5.65 3.39
CA GLY A 16 -4.04 -6.19 4.61
C GLY A 16 -3.15 -7.41 4.41
N PHE A 17 -3.10 -8.01 3.22
CA PHE A 17 -2.38 -9.26 2.93
C PHE A 17 -1.39 -9.11 1.77
N ILE A 18 -0.37 -9.96 1.76
CA ILE A 18 0.56 -10.13 0.63
C ILE A 18 0.53 -11.58 0.15
N ARG A 19 0.73 -11.76 -1.15
CA ARG A 19 0.82 -13.10 -1.75
C ARG A 19 2.20 -13.67 -1.49
N VAL A 20 2.25 -14.94 -1.11
CA VAL A 20 3.48 -15.72 -0.99
C VAL A 20 3.55 -16.61 -2.22
N THR A 21 4.61 -16.47 -3.00
CA THR A 21 4.83 -17.25 -4.21
C THR A 21 5.95 -18.27 -3.98
N ASP A 22 5.88 -19.40 -4.68
CA ASP A 22 7.00 -20.32 -4.76
C ASP A 22 8.12 -19.80 -5.69
N LEU A 23 9.15 -20.62 -5.93
CA LEU A 23 10.27 -20.28 -6.81
C LEU A 23 9.87 -20.17 -8.30
N LEU A 24 8.70 -20.70 -8.67
CA LEU A 24 8.14 -20.63 -10.01
C LEU A 24 7.20 -19.43 -10.18
N GLY A 25 6.92 -18.69 -9.11
CA GLY A 25 6.00 -17.55 -9.10
C GLY A 25 4.54 -17.95 -8.95
N GLU A 26 4.24 -19.20 -8.57
CA GLU A 26 2.88 -19.65 -8.30
C GLU A 26 2.46 -19.21 -6.89
N ASP A 27 1.25 -18.64 -6.77
CA ASP A 27 0.66 -18.27 -5.48
C ASP A 27 0.42 -19.54 -4.65
N ILE A 28 1.13 -19.67 -3.54
CA ILE A 28 1.05 -20.84 -2.65
C ILE A 28 0.40 -20.52 -1.31
N ASP A 29 0.44 -19.26 -0.86
CA ASP A 29 -0.14 -18.85 0.42
C ASP A 29 -0.42 -17.33 0.46
N GLN A 30 -1.05 -16.87 1.54
CA GLN A 30 -1.19 -15.46 1.90
C GLN A 30 -0.62 -15.20 3.30
N ALA A 31 0.06 -14.08 3.44
CA ALA A 31 0.58 -13.63 4.73
C ALA A 31 0.04 -12.24 5.07
N ASP A 32 -0.07 -11.96 6.37
CA ASP A 32 -0.35 -10.62 6.86
C ASP A 32 0.69 -9.63 6.32
N CYS A 33 0.23 -8.48 5.85
CA CYS A 33 1.11 -7.44 5.34
C CYS A 33 1.83 -6.78 6.52
N PRO A 34 3.16 -6.97 6.68
CA PRO A 34 3.88 -6.48 7.85
C PRO A 34 4.05 -4.95 7.82
N GLN A 35 3.83 -4.30 6.68
CA GLN A 35 3.96 -2.86 6.55
C GLN A 35 2.78 -2.10 7.18
N CYS A 36 1.58 -2.70 7.14
CA CYS A 36 0.37 -2.10 7.69
C CYS A 36 -0.21 -2.91 8.84
N ASP A 37 0.50 -3.94 9.32
CA ASP A 37 0.03 -4.84 10.37
C ASP A 37 -1.39 -5.38 10.11
N SER A 38 -1.63 -5.82 8.86
CA SER A 38 -2.92 -6.30 8.36
C SER A 38 -4.08 -5.28 8.39
N GLN A 39 -3.81 -3.99 8.65
CA GLN A 39 -4.86 -2.95 8.72
C GLN A 39 -5.29 -2.39 7.36
N GLY A 40 -4.49 -2.61 6.30
CA GLY A 40 -4.74 -2.05 4.96
C GLY A 40 -4.34 -0.58 4.80
N GLU A 41 -4.08 0.15 5.88
CA GLU A 41 -3.68 1.56 5.87
C GLU A 41 -2.37 1.79 6.64
N VAL A 42 -1.64 2.85 6.30
CA VAL A 42 -0.45 3.33 7.01
C VAL A 42 -0.50 4.85 7.18
N GLU A 43 0.17 5.35 8.21
CA GLU A 43 0.37 6.79 8.37
C GLU A 43 1.54 7.27 7.50
N LEU A 44 1.26 8.22 6.60
CA LEU A 44 2.28 8.85 5.75
C LEU A 44 2.24 10.37 5.92
N PRO A 45 3.38 11.07 5.73
CA PRO A 45 3.38 12.51 5.56
C PRO A 45 2.45 12.91 4.41
N ILE A 46 1.59 13.91 4.64
CA ILE A 46 0.60 14.35 3.64
C ILE A 46 1.22 14.72 2.29
N GLU A 47 2.45 15.25 2.31
CA GLU A 47 3.25 15.63 1.13
C GLU A 47 3.67 14.44 0.28
N LEU A 48 3.67 13.23 0.84
CA LEU A 48 3.95 11.97 0.15
C LEU A 48 2.67 11.22 -0.24
N THR A 49 1.51 11.90 -0.19
CA THR A 49 0.22 11.32 -0.56
C THR A 49 -0.48 12.15 -1.62
N PHE A 50 -1.30 11.50 -2.44
CA PHE A 50 -2.25 12.15 -3.35
C PHE A 50 -3.66 11.61 -3.10
N VAL A 51 -4.68 12.34 -3.57
CA VAL A 51 -6.07 11.87 -3.53
C VAL A 51 -6.38 11.13 -4.83
N ASN A 52 -6.79 9.87 -4.72
CA ASN A 52 -7.16 9.04 -5.88
C ASN A 52 -8.56 9.40 -6.41
N SER A 53 -9.00 8.74 -7.48
CA SER A 53 -10.32 8.97 -8.11
C SER A 53 -11.50 8.72 -7.17
N ASP A 54 -11.32 7.87 -6.16
CA ASP A 54 -12.34 7.46 -5.22
C ASP A 54 -12.37 8.34 -3.96
N GLY A 55 -11.51 9.36 -3.90
CA GLY A 55 -11.39 10.28 -2.77
C GLY A 55 -10.50 9.76 -1.62
N GLY A 56 -9.97 8.55 -1.74
CA GLY A 56 -8.99 7.97 -0.81
C GLY A 56 -7.59 8.56 -1.00
N ARG A 57 -6.71 8.40 0.00
CA ARG A 57 -5.30 8.81 -0.10
C ARG A 57 -4.40 7.63 -0.42
N GLU A 58 -3.51 7.80 -1.38
CA GLU A 58 -2.49 6.82 -1.78
C GLU A 58 -1.09 7.44 -1.74
N SER A 59 -0.06 6.60 -1.62
CA SER A 59 1.34 7.04 -1.70
C SER A 59 1.69 7.51 -3.11
N ILE A 60 2.42 8.63 -3.24
CA ILE A 60 2.89 9.14 -4.53
C ILE A 60 3.81 8.16 -5.27
N ILE A 61 4.50 7.26 -4.56
CA ILE A 61 5.39 6.25 -5.15
C ILE A 61 4.60 5.30 -6.05
N LYS A 62 3.36 4.96 -5.66
CA LYS A 62 2.47 4.09 -6.45
C LYS A 62 2.00 4.75 -7.75
N GLN A 63 1.97 6.08 -7.80
CA GLN A 63 1.63 6.82 -9.02
C GLN A 63 2.76 6.75 -10.05
N GLU A 64 4.02 6.71 -9.61
CA GLU A 64 5.18 6.62 -10.50
C GLU A 64 5.27 5.24 -11.17
N GLU A 65 4.95 4.17 -10.44
CA GLU A 65 4.96 2.79 -10.96
C GLU A 65 3.88 2.52 -12.03
N LYS A 66 2.75 3.25 -12.01
CA LYS A 66 1.66 3.10 -12.99
C LYS A 66 1.88 3.88 -14.29
N ASN A 67 2.77 4.86 -14.29
CA ASN A 67 3.04 5.73 -15.44
C ASN A 67 4.37 5.40 -16.16
N GLY A 68 5.09 4.38 -15.68
CA GLY A 68 6.33 3.86 -16.27
C GLY A 68 6.12 2.74 -17.27
#